data_AF-A0A1G2I776-F1
#
_entry.id   AF-A0A1G2I776-F1
#
_cell.length_a   1.000
_cell.length_b   1.000
_cell.length_c   1.000
_cell.angle_alpha   90.00
_cell.angle_beta   90.00
_cell.angle_gamma   90.00
#
_symmetry.space_group_name_H-M   'P 1'
#
loop_
_entity.id
_entity.type
_entity.pdbx_description
1 polymer ?
#
loop_
_entity_poly.entity_id
_entity_poly.type
_entity_poly.pdbx_seq_one_letter_code
_entity_poly.pdbx_strand_id
1 'polypeptide(L)'
;MKKWVLFFLFLILPLFAFAANKVEINTASLQQLDEIIGIGPALAQRIVDARPFYLLDDLLKVKGIGEKTLQKIKEQALAYVAGQNQQPIQTATPTPMPPPALTTTLPPTPAIIYPDGVFINEILPSPAGPDETDEWIELYNSNSSDVDLQSWKIQDTEGTITSYVFGKNAKITGKGYLVLKRPDTKILLNNEGDGLVLLWPNGQTADSISFKKAPKNQSYAKINSQWNWNSNLTPGTINITITQTSKVLPNTQKTDTTYLAAAAESINSIFGNSGNAPQQQSNPWFLFFIAIGITIISAVIILLVKFKLKKLI
;
A
#
# COMPACT_ATOMS: atom_id res chain seq x y z
N MET A 1 -15.05 2.31 64.47
CA MET A 1 -15.39 1.90 63.09
C MET A 1 -14.86 2.97 62.14
N LYS A 2 -13.76 2.68 61.42
CA LYS A 2 -13.03 3.64 60.58
C LYS A 2 -13.84 3.91 59.31
N LYS A 3 -14.29 5.15 59.12
CA LYS A 3 -15.04 5.60 57.94
C LYS A 3 -14.09 5.68 56.74
N TRP A 4 -14.59 5.19 55.62
CA TRP A 4 -13.83 4.89 54.43
C TRP A 4 -13.31 6.12 53.69
N VAL A 5 -12.16 5.87 53.09
CA VAL A 5 -11.38 6.69 52.17
C VAL A 5 -12.10 6.84 50.83
N LEU A 6 -11.72 7.91 50.12
CA LEU A 6 -11.88 8.18 48.69
C LEU A 6 -13.14 8.96 48.29
N PHE A 7 -13.05 10.28 48.41
CA PHE A 7 -13.84 11.22 47.62
C PHE A 7 -13.34 11.16 46.16
N PHE A 8 -14.19 10.66 45.28
CA PHE A 8 -14.10 10.85 43.84
C PHE A 8 -14.15 12.35 43.55
N LEU A 9 -13.02 12.98 43.23
CA LEU A 9 -13.01 14.25 42.52
C LEU A 9 -12.63 13.99 41.07
N PHE A 10 -13.69 13.95 40.29
CA PHE A 10 -13.80 13.85 38.85
C PHE A 10 -13.02 15.01 38.20
N LEU A 11 -11.72 14.83 37.93
CA LEU A 11 -11.01 15.68 36.98
C LEU A 11 -11.36 15.19 35.57
N ILE A 12 -12.57 15.54 35.12
CA ILE A 12 -12.89 15.50 33.69
C ILE A 12 -12.00 16.54 33.04
N LEU A 13 -10.85 16.10 32.52
CA LEU A 13 -10.26 16.79 31.39
C LEU A 13 -11.30 16.73 30.28
N PRO A 14 -11.81 17.87 29.77
CA PRO A 14 -12.62 17.80 28.59
C PRO A 14 -11.68 17.31 27.49
N LEU A 15 -11.84 16.05 27.07
CA LEU A 15 -11.49 15.69 25.71
C LEU A 15 -12.43 16.50 24.83
N PHE A 16 -12.06 17.76 24.58
CA PHE A 16 -12.50 18.43 23.39
C PHE A 16 -11.91 17.63 22.24
N ALA A 17 -12.68 16.65 21.75
CA ALA A 17 -12.61 16.23 20.38
C ALA A 17 -13.07 17.45 19.55
N PHE A 18 -12.18 18.42 19.38
CA PHE A 18 -12.31 19.33 18.27
C PHE A 18 -12.17 18.46 17.03
N ALA A 19 -13.28 18.22 16.35
CA ALA A 19 -13.25 17.80 14.95
C ALA A 19 -12.49 18.90 14.22
N ALA A 20 -11.17 18.73 14.11
CA ALA A 20 -10.30 19.69 13.47
C ALA A 20 -10.68 19.74 12.00
N ASN A 21 -11.30 20.85 11.60
CA ASN A 21 -11.49 21.18 10.19
C ASN A 21 -10.10 21.27 9.58
N LYS A 22 -9.70 20.25 8.83
CA LYS A 22 -8.41 20.26 8.15
C LYS A 22 -8.38 21.44 7.17
N VAL A 23 -7.31 22.21 7.21
CA VAL A 23 -7.01 23.35 6.36
C VAL A 23 -6.44 22.84 5.04
N GLU A 24 -7.11 23.16 3.94
CA GLU A 24 -6.67 22.80 2.60
C GLU A 24 -5.68 23.86 2.08
N ILE A 25 -4.45 23.46 1.77
CA ILE A 25 -3.33 24.39 1.53
C ILE A 25 -3.52 25.27 0.28
N ASN A 26 -4.21 24.77 -0.77
CA ASN A 26 -4.41 25.50 -2.03
C ASN A 26 -5.59 26.49 -2.01
N THR A 27 -6.54 26.32 -1.10
CA THR A 27 -7.81 27.08 -1.06
C THR A 27 -8.02 27.86 0.24
N ALA A 28 -7.26 27.55 1.30
CA ALA A 28 -7.35 28.26 2.57
C ALA A 28 -7.13 29.78 2.45
N SER A 29 -7.83 30.56 3.26
CA SER A 29 -7.58 31.98 3.43
C SER A 29 -6.29 32.23 4.22
N LEU A 30 -5.79 33.47 4.21
CA LEU A 30 -4.64 33.87 5.03
C LEU A 30 -4.88 33.58 6.52
N GLN A 31 -6.09 33.82 7.00
CA GLN A 31 -6.48 33.57 8.39
C GLN A 31 -6.48 32.07 8.70
N GLN A 32 -6.98 31.23 7.80
CA GLN A 32 -6.97 29.76 7.97
C GLN A 32 -5.56 29.18 7.92
N LEU A 33 -4.65 29.77 7.12
CA LEU A 33 -3.24 29.37 7.11
C LEU A 33 -2.51 29.82 8.38
N ASP A 34 -2.86 30.98 8.95
CA ASP A 34 -2.29 31.50 10.20
C ASP A 34 -2.67 30.66 11.44
N GLU A 35 -3.75 29.89 11.35
CA GLU A 35 -4.15 28.93 12.38
C GLU A 35 -3.24 27.68 12.43
N ILE A 36 -2.41 27.44 11.40
CA ILE A 36 -1.47 26.32 11.36
C ILE A 36 -0.24 26.67 12.22
N ILE A 37 0.03 25.87 13.25
CA ILE A 37 1.15 26.12 14.17
C ILE A 37 2.47 26.17 13.39
N GLY A 38 3.15 27.31 13.46
CA GLY A 38 4.41 27.55 12.75
C GLY A 38 4.28 28.29 11.42
N ILE A 39 3.04 28.55 10.96
CA ILE A 39 2.72 29.42 9.84
C ILE A 39 2.13 30.72 10.41
N GLY A 40 2.94 31.78 10.47
CA GLY A 40 2.45 33.12 10.81
C GLY A 40 2.00 33.91 9.56
N PRO A 41 1.51 35.16 9.70
CA PRO A 41 0.90 35.91 8.60
C PRO A 41 1.83 36.10 7.39
N ALA A 42 3.13 36.29 7.65
CA ALA A 42 4.15 36.44 6.62
C ALA A 42 4.45 35.14 5.87
N LEU A 43 4.35 33.97 6.52
CA LEU A 43 4.50 32.67 5.86
C LEU A 43 3.22 32.26 5.15
N ALA A 44 2.06 32.54 5.76
CA ALA A 44 0.74 32.34 5.14
C ALA A 44 0.68 33.05 3.77
N GLN A 45 1.11 34.32 3.69
CA GLN A 45 1.15 35.04 2.43
C GLN A 45 2.07 34.37 1.41
N ARG A 46 3.28 33.93 1.81
CA ARG A 46 4.19 33.23 0.88
C ARG A 46 3.65 31.88 0.42
N ILE A 47 2.89 31.18 1.26
CA ILE A 47 2.19 29.96 0.85
C ILE A 47 1.14 30.32 -0.21
N VAL A 48 0.32 31.35 0.01
CA VAL A 48 -0.65 31.83 -0.98
C VAL A 48 0.03 32.20 -2.31
N ASP A 49 1.14 32.93 -2.26
CA ASP A 49 1.89 33.38 -3.44
C ASP A 49 2.53 32.22 -4.22
N ALA A 50 2.83 31.11 -3.56
CA ALA A 50 3.52 29.94 -4.13
C ALA A 50 2.58 28.80 -4.54
N ARG A 51 1.25 28.99 -4.44
CA ARG A 51 0.26 28.04 -4.95
C ARG A 51 0.38 27.87 -6.47
N PRO A 52 0.08 26.68 -7.03
CA PRO A 52 -0.47 25.50 -6.35
C PRO A 52 0.60 24.52 -5.83
N PHE A 53 0.24 23.78 -4.80
CA PHE A 53 1.01 22.65 -4.24
C PHE A 53 0.29 21.35 -4.57
N TYR A 54 1.03 20.30 -4.91
CA TYR A 54 0.48 18.99 -5.27
C TYR A 54 0.62 18.01 -4.11
N LEU A 55 1.64 18.19 -3.29
CA LEU A 55 1.90 17.44 -2.06
C LEU A 55 2.15 18.41 -0.92
N LEU A 56 1.86 17.97 0.31
CA LEU A 56 2.17 18.78 1.51
C LEU A 56 3.68 19.10 1.60
N ASP A 57 4.51 18.23 1.06
CA ASP A 57 5.98 18.37 1.03
C ASP A 57 6.45 19.47 0.09
N ASP A 58 5.61 19.89 -0.86
CA ASP A 58 5.92 21.02 -1.75
C ASP A 58 6.02 22.36 -0.99
N LEU A 59 5.54 22.42 0.26
CA LEU A 59 5.73 23.58 1.13
C LEU A 59 7.21 23.90 1.37
N LEU A 60 8.14 22.95 1.18
CA LEU A 60 9.59 23.23 1.23
C LEU A 60 10.07 24.20 0.14
N LYS A 61 9.30 24.37 -0.95
CA LYS A 61 9.59 25.36 -1.99
C LYS A 61 9.34 26.79 -1.52
N VAL A 62 8.54 26.96 -0.45
CA VAL A 62 8.23 28.28 0.12
C VAL A 62 9.41 28.78 0.95
N LYS A 63 10.01 29.89 0.52
CA LYS A 63 11.12 30.52 1.23
C LYS A 63 10.74 30.79 2.70
N GLY A 64 11.43 30.12 3.63
CA GLY A 64 11.22 30.24 5.08
C GLY A 64 10.50 29.05 5.73
N ILE A 65 10.00 28.09 4.95
CA ILE A 65 9.51 26.81 5.45
C ILE A 65 10.62 25.77 5.27
N GLY A 66 11.23 25.35 6.38
CA GLY A 66 12.24 24.28 6.39
C GLY A 66 11.65 22.96 6.89
N GLU A 67 12.44 21.89 6.84
CA GLU A 67 12.04 20.53 7.23
C GLU A 67 11.42 20.46 8.63
N LYS A 68 11.97 21.20 9.61
CA LYS A 68 11.43 21.24 10.97
C LYS A 68 10.05 21.88 11.05
N THR A 69 9.78 22.88 10.22
CA THR A 69 8.47 23.54 10.14
C THR A 69 7.47 22.63 9.43
N LEU A 70 7.88 22.03 8.30
CA LEU A 70 7.06 21.05 7.60
C LEU A 70 6.71 19.85 8.50
N GLN A 71 7.66 19.35 9.29
CA GLN A 71 7.43 18.25 10.22
C GLN A 71 6.37 18.60 11.27
N LYS A 72 6.41 19.81 11.84
CA LYS A 72 5.36 20.30 12.76
C LYS A 72 3.99 20.42 12.08
N ILE A 73 3.95 20.80 10.80
CA ILE A 73 2.72 20.86 10.00
C ILE A 73 2.15 19.46 9.74
N LYS A 74 3.00 18.46 9.52
CA LYS A 74 2.61 17.05 9.39
C LYS A 74 2.09 16.47 10.71
N GLU A 75 2.79 16.74 11.82
CA GLU A 75 2.48 16.19 13.14
C GLU A 75 1.14 16.68 13.71
N GLN A 76 0.75 17.92 13.43
CA GLN A 76 -0.54 18.45 13.87
C GLN A 76 -1.73 17.91 13.08
N ALA A 77 -1.50 17.30 11.91
CA ALA A 77 -2.54 16.74 11.02
C ALA A 77 -3.68 17.72 10.65
N LEU A 78 -3.43 19.04 10.80
CA LEU A 78 -4.38 20.11 10.52
C LEU A 78 -4.33 20.55 9.06
N ALA A 79 -3.28 20.22 8.31
CA ALA A 79 -3.11 20.64 6.93
C ALA A 79 -3.20 19.46 5.96
N TYR A 80 -3.81 19.68 4.81
CA TYR A 80 -3.77 18.73 3.70
C TYR A 80 -3.73 19.47 2.36
N VAL A 81 -3.22 18.80 1.34
CA VAL A 81 -3.37 19.24 -0.06
C VAL A 81 -4.46 18.35 -0.63
N ALA A 82 -5.60 18.94 -0.98
CA ALA A 82 -6.61 18.20 -1.73
C ALA A 82 -6.06 17.98 -3.13
N GLY A 83 -6.04 16.73 -3.60
CA GLY A 83 -5.80 16.43 -5.01
C GLY A 83 -6.90 17.10 -5.83
N GLN A 84 -6.64 18.30 -6.35
CA GLN A 84 -7.59 19.04 -7.15
C GLN A 84 -7.33 18.76 -8.62
N ASN A 85 -8.17 17.90 -9.19
CA ASN A 85 -8.74 18.18 -10.49
C ASN A 85 -9.55 19.49 -10.38
N GLN A 86 -8.88 20.65 -10.47
CA GLN A 86 -9.36 21.93 -11.02
C GLN A 86 -8.42 23.08 -10.64
N GLN A 87 -7.91 23.72 -11.68
CA GLN A 87 -7.13 24.96 -11.66
C GLN A 87 -8.08 26.18 -11.60
N PRO A 88 -7.81 27.22 -10.79
CA PRO A 88 -8.53 28.48 -10.89
C PRO A 88 -8.07 29.28 -12.12
N ILE A 89 -9.06 29.71 -12.89
CA ILE A 89 -8.96 30.69 -13.99
C ILE A 89 -8.50 32.04 -13.41
N GLN A 90 -7.43 32.63 -13.95
CA GLN A 90 -7.04 34.00 -13.63
C GLN A 90 -7.92 34.99 -14.42
N THR A 91 -8.65 35.81 -13.69
CA THR A 91 -9.40 36.97 -14.19
C THR A 91 -8.42 38.10 -14.52
N ALA A 92 -8.15 38.33 -15.81
CA ALA A 92 -7.47 39.54 -16.26
C ALA A 92 -8.51 40.59 -16.69
N THR A 93 -8.54 41.73 -15.98
CA THR A 93 -9.24 42.95 -16.41
C THR A 93 -8.54 43.52 -17.65
N PRO A 94 -9.26 43.97 -18.69
CA PRO A 94 -8.65 44.27 -19.99
C PRO A 94 -8.01 45.67 -20.02
N THR A 95 -6.76 45.73 -20.46
CA THR A 95 -6.19 46.93 -21.10
C THR A 95 -6.69 46.98 -22.55
N PRO A 96 -7.05 48.14 -23.13
CA PRO A 96 -7.68 48.21 -24.45
C PRO A 96 -6.68 47.81 -25.54
N MET A 97 -7.00 46.76 -26.30
CA MET A 97 -6.22 46.28 -27.44
C MET A 97 -6.70 46.95 -28.74
N PRO A 98 -5.82 47.23 -29.72
CA PRO A 98 -6.19 47.70 -31.06
C PRO A 98 -6.96 46.61 -31.87
N PRO A 99 -7.59 46.96 -33.00
CA PRO A 99 -8.66 46.16 -33.62
C PRO A 99 -8.24 44.74 -34.02
N PRO A 100 -9.14 43.73 -33.95
CA PRO A 100 -8.77 42.34 -34.16
C PRO A 100 -8.54 42.05 -35.65
N ALA A 101 -7.37 41.53 -35.97
CA ALA A 101 -7.23 40.66 -37.13
C ALA A 101 -8.05 39.39 -36.88
N LEU A 102 -8.83 38.94 -37.87
CA LEU A 102 -9.60 37.69 -37.80
C LEU A 102 -8.65 36.49 -37.77
N THR A 103 -8.09 36.18 -36.61
CA THR A 103 -7.47 34.91 -36.32
C THR A 103 -8.57 33.91 -35.97
N THR A 104 -8.80 32.94 -36.85
CA THR A 104 -9.60 31.76 -36.55
C THR A 104 -8.84 30.94 -35.50
N THR A 105 -9.15 31.16 -34.23
CA THR A 105 -8.64 30.34 -33.12
C THR A 105 -9.33 28.98 -33.18
N LEU A 106 -8.56 27.92 -33.45
CA LEU A 106 -9.06 26.55 -33.32
C LEU A 106 -9.52 26.32 -31.87
N PRO A 107 -10.64 25.61 -31.65
CA PRO A 107 -11.10 25.32 -30.29
C PRO A 107 -10.03 24.54 -29.51
N PRO A 108 -9.86 24.79 -28.20
CA PRO A 108 -8.89 24.07 -27.40
C PRO A 108 -9.21 22.59 -27.42
N THR A 109 -8.22 21.77 -27.80
CA THR A 109 -8.31 20.30 -27.71
C THR A 109 -8.66 19.89 -26.28
N PRO A 110 -9.65 19.00 -26.06
CA PRO A 110 -9.97 18.51 -24.72
C PRO A 110 -8.74 17.93 -24.03
N ALA A 111 -8.51 18.30 -22.77
CA ALA A 111 -7.44 17.71 -21.97
C ALA A 111 -7.76 16.22 -21.71
N ILE A 112 -6.82 15.34 -22.03
CA ILE A 112 -6.92 13.92 -21.67
C ILE A 112 -6.67 13.80 -20.15
N ILE A 113 -7.64 13.27 -19.43
CA ILE A 113 -7.52 12.95 -18.00
C ILE A 113 -7.18 11.47 -17.87
N TYR A 114 -6.13 11.16 -17.11
CA TYR A 114 -5.75 9.80 -16.80
C TYR A 114 -6.34 9.37 -15.46
N PRO A 115 -6.76 8.10 -15.31
CA PRO A 115 -7.34 7.64 -14.07
C PRO A 115 -6.31 7.61 -12.93
N ASP A 116 -6.64 8.25 -11.82
CA ASP A 116 -5.92 8.10 -10.55
C ASP A 116 -6.19 6.71 -9.95
N GLY A 117 -5.50 6.38 -8.86
CA GLY A 117 -5.81 5.18 -8.06
C GLY A 117 -5.22 3.87 -8.58
N VAL A 118 -4.43 3.89 -9.66
CA VAL A 118 -3.47 2.83 -9.99
C VAL A 118 -2.09 3.24 -9.48
N PHE A 119 -1.46 2.38 -8.68
CA PHE A 119 -0.20 2.70 -8.02
C PHE A 119 0.66 1.44 -7.81
N ILE A 120 1.94 1.64 -7.50
CA ILE A 120 2.87 0.56 -7.19
C ILE A 120 2.51 0.01 -5.80
N ASN A 121 2.24 -1.29 -5.72
CA ASN A 121 1.70 -1.94 -4.52
C ASN A 121 2.74 -2.76 -3.75
N GLU A 122 3.55 -3.52 -4.48
CA GLU A 122 4.54 -4.43 -3.93
C GLU A 122 5.65 -4.67 -4.96
N ILE A 123 6.89 -4.80 -4.51
CA ILE A 123 8.03 -5.16 -5.37
C ILE A 123 8.88 -6.23 -4.68
N LEU A 124 9.51 -7.11 -5.46
CA LEU A 124 10.50 -8.07 -4.98
C LEU A 124 11.83 -7.85 -5.71
N PRO A 125 12.73 -7.01 -5.17
CA PRO A 125 14.04 -6.76 -5.78
C PRO A 125 15.00 -7.94 -5.64
N SER A 126 15.02 -8.60 -4.47
CA SER A 126 15.95 -9.69 -4.20
C SER A 126 15.20 -11.01 -3.96
N PRO A 127 14.73 -11.72 -5.00
CA PRO A 127 13.97 -12.97 -4.85
C PRO A 127 14.81 -14.09 -4.24
N ALA A 128 14.22 -15.19 -3.74
CA ALA A 128 15.00 -16.36 -3.33
C ALA A 128 15.76 -17.01 -4.51
N GLY A 129 15.14 -17.02 -5.69
CA GLY A 129 15.72 -17.54 -6.92
C GLY A 129 16.55 -16.51 -7.69
N PRO A 130 16.76 -16.73 -9.00
CA PRO A 130 17.52 -15.82 -9.85
C PRO A 130 16.80 -14.49 -10.07
N ASP A 131 17.52 -13.40 -9.83
CA ASP A 131 17.02 -12.04 -10.03
C ASP A 131 16.51 -11.81 -11.47
N GLU A 132 17.13 -12.44 -12.49
CA GLU A 132 16.76 -12.32 -13.91
C GLU A 132 15.36 -12.84 -14.27
N THR A 133 14.81 -13.75 -13.47
CA THR A 133 13.53 -14.40 -13.75
C THR A 133 12.48 -14.17 -12.67
N ASP A 134 12.92 -13.93 -11.44
CA ASP A 134 12.06 -13.98 -10.26
C ASP A 134 11.84 -12.60 -9.61
N GLU A 135 12.53 -11.56 -10.07
CA GLU A 135 12.17 -10.18 -9.74
C GLU A 135 10.81 -9.82 -10.32
N TRP A 136 10.03 -9.05 -9.56
CA TRP A 136 8.74 -8.57 -10.02
C TRP A 136 8.32 -7.25 -9.38
N ILE A 137 7.43 -6.59 -10.10
CA ILE A 137 6.78 -5.33 -9.75
C ILE A 137 5.27 -5.57 -9.79
N GLU A 138 4.55 -5.12 -8.78
CA GLU A 138 3.09 -5.20 -8.75
C GLU A 138 2.45 -3.83 -8.72
N LEU A 139 1.44 -3.67 -9.57
CA LEU A 139 0.50 -2.55 -9.51
C LEU A 139 -0.82 -3.00 -8.91
N TYR A 140 -1.49 -2.10 -8.19
CA TYR A 140 -2.85 -2.28 -7.71
C TYR A 140 -3.76 -1.17 -8.22
N ASN A 141 -4.96 -1.55 -8.65
CA ASN A 141 -6.02 -0.64 -9.02
C ASN A 141 -7.03 -0.51 -7.87
N SER A 142 -6.98 0.60 -7.16
CA SER A 142 -7.90 0.90 -6.06
C SER A 142 -9.30 1.33 -6.52
N ASN A 143 -9.52 1.57 -7.82
CA ASN A 143 -10.84 1.91 -8.36
C ASN A 143 -11.78 0.70 -8.34
N SER A 144 -13.08 0.95 -8.42
CA SER A 144 -14.09 -0.12 -8.62
C SER A 144 -14.21 -0.54 -10.09
N SER A 145 -13.73 0.28 -11.02
CA SER A 145 -13.75 0.02 -12.45
C SER A 145 -12.38 -0.41 -12.98
N ASP A 146 -12.40 -1.12 -14.11
CA ASP A 146 -11.19 -1.43 -14.86
C ASP A 146 -10.49 -0.16 -15.34
N VAL A 147 -9.15 -0.20 -15.37
CA VAL A 147 -8.31 0.88 -15.88
C VAL A 147 -7.47 0.37 -17.05
N ASP A 148 -7.57 1.07 -18.17
CA ASP A 148 -6.71 0.89 -19.34
C ASP A 148 -5.33 1.52 -19.07
N LEU A 149 -4.30 0.71 -19.23
CA LEU A 149 -2.91 1.08 -19.02
C LEU A 149 -2.18 1.35 -20.33
N GLN A 150 -2.86 1.35 -21.49
CA GLN A 150 -2.24 1.63 -22.78
C GLN A 150 -1.33 2.87 -22.71
N SER A 151 -0.07 2.70 -23.11
CA SER A 151 0.95 3.75 -23.17
C SER A 151 1.36 4.35 -21.82
N TRP A 152 0.87 3.84 -20.68
CA TRP A 152 1.49 4.08 -19.39
C TRP A 152 2.92 3.52 -19.40
N LYS A 153 3.75 3.98 -18.46
CA LYS A 153 5.13 3.49 -18.34
C LYS A 153 5.51 3.20 -16.90
N ILE A 154 6.37 2.21 -16.71
CA ILE A 154 7.15 2.05 -15.49
C ILE A 154 8.60 2.32 -15.87
N GLN A 155 9.28 3.13 -15.08
CA GLN A 155 10.67 3.46 -15.29
C GLN A 155 11.44 3.29 -13.98
N ASP A 156 12.61 2.67 -14.02
CA ASP A 156 13.53 2.74 -12.87
C ASP A 156 14.14 4.14 -12.71
N THR A 157 14.80 4.37 -11.58
CA THR A 157 15.35 5.69 -11.25
C THR A 157 16.83 5.71 -10.94
N GLU A 158 17.47 4.56 -10.70
CA GLU A 158 18.88 4.49 -10.35
C GLU A 158 19.68 3.60 -11.32
N GLY A 159 20.95 3.96 -11.56
CA GLY A 159 21.81 3.20 -12.45
C GLY A 159 21.44 3.34 -13.93
N THR A 160 21.27 2.20 -14.62
CA THR A 160 20.94 2.19 -16.06
C THR A 160 19.44 2.23 -16.27
N ILE A 161 18.93 3.42 -16.62
CA ILE A 161 17.50 3.67 -16.74
C ILE A 161 16.85 2.82 -17.83
N THR A 162 15.93 1.95 -17.41
CA THR A 162 15.11 1.09 -18.25
C THR A 162 13.64 1.50 -18.13
N SER A 163 12.93 1.52 -19.26
CA SER A 163 11.50 1.86 -19.32
C SER A 163 10.69 0.71 -19.91
N TYR A 164 9.63 0.33 -19.22
CA TYR A 164 8.59 -0.56 -19.73
C TYR A 164 7.37 0.26 -20.15
N VAL A 165 6.85 0.03 -21.36
CA VAL A 165 5.66 0.70 -21.88
C VAL A 165 4.54 -0.33 -22.05
N PHE A 166 3.39 -0.05 -21.45
CA PHE A 166 2.22 -0.92 -21.54
C PHE A 166 1.61 -0.89 -22.95
N GLY A 167 1.31 -2.07 -23.49
CA GLY A 167 0.72 -2.24 -24.82
C GLY A 167 -0.78 -1.90 -24.89
N LYS A 168 -1.34 -1.91 -26.11
CA LYS A 168 -2.73 -1.50 -26.42
C LYS A 168 -3.84 -2.22 -25.64
N ASN A 169 -3.58 -3.44 -25.15
CA ASN A 169 -4.58 -4.23 -24.43
C ASN A 169 -4.23 -4.40 -22.94
N ALA A 170 -3.26 -3.62 -22.44
CA ALA A 170 -2.88 -3.67 -21.04
C ALA A 170 -3.99 -3.07 -20.18
N LYS A 171 -4.52 -3.85 -19.26
CA LYS A 171 -5.63 -3.44 -18.40
C LYS A 171 -5.46 -4.05 -17.02
N ILE A 172 -5.85 -3.31 -15.99
CA ILE A 172 -5.98 -3.80 -14.63
C ILE A 172 -7.45 -3.72 -14.22
N THR A 173 -8.02 -4.82 -13.75
CA THR A 173 -9.44 -4.84 -13.35
C THR A 173 -9.68 -3.97 -12.13
N GLY A 174 -10.92 -3.53 -11.91
CA GLY A 174 -11.30 -2.86 -10.66
C GLY A 174 -10.96 -3.73 -9.44
N LYS A 175 -10.32 -3.14 -8.42
CA LYS A 175 -9.76 -3.85 -7.26
C LYS A 175 -8.77 -4.98 -7.62
N GLY A 176 -8.24 -4.95 -8.84
CA GLY A 176 -7.33 -5.96 -9.37
C GLY A 176 -5.87 -5.61 -9.13
N TYR A 177 -5.03 -6.64 -9.30
CA TYR A 177 -3.58 -6.59 -9.19
C TYR A 177 -2.95 -6.97 -10.53
N LEU A 178 -1.81 -6.38 -10.86
CA LEU A 178 -1.04 -6.72 -12.05
C LEU A 178 0.42 -6.94 -11.66
N VAL A 179 0.88 -8.18 -11.77
CA VAL A 179 2.26 -8.58 -11.50
C VAL A 179 3.04 -8.60 -12.81
N LEU A 180 4.17 -7.91 -12.83
CA LEU A 180 5.06 -7.75 -13.97
C LEU A 180 6.43 -8.30 -13.58
N LYS A 181 6.87 -9.37 -14.24
CA LYS A 181 8.17 -9.98 -13.95
C LYS A 181 9.27 -9.33 -14.77
N ARG A 182 10.51 -9.42 -14.29
CA ARG A 182 11.68 -8.89 -14.99
C ARG A 182 11.84 -9.40 -16.44
N PRO A 183 11.60 -10.68 -16.78
CA PRO A 183 11.64 -11.11 -18.18
C PRO A 183 10.69 -10.36 -19.11
N ASP A 184 9.58 -9.82 -18.59
CA ASP A 184 8.59 -9.08 -19.36
C ASP A 184 8.94 -7.59 -19.45
N THR A 185 9.32 -6.98 -18.32
CA THR A 185 9.60 -5.54 -18.24
C THR A 185 11.00 -5.16 -18.68
N LYS A 186 11.95 -6.09 -18.52
CA LYS A 186 13.40 -5.90 -18.60
C LYS A 186 13.98 -4.92 -17.58
N ILE A 187 13.16 -4.39 -16.67
CA ILE A 187 13.59 -3.53 -15.56
C ILE A 187 14.33 -4.40 -14.56
N LEU A 188 15.51 -3.94 -14.13
CA LEU A 188 16.35 -4.57 -13.12
C LEU A 188 16.22 -3.75 -11.84
N LEU A 189 15.80 -4.37 -10.74
CA LEU A 189 15.68 -3.70 -9.44
C LEU A 189 16.97 -3.87 -8.65
N ASN A 190 17.75 -2.80 -8.46
CA ASN A 190 19.03 -2.91 -7.76
C ASN A 190 18.87 -3.24 -6.27
N ASN A 191 19.45 -4.35 -5.84
CA ASN A 191 19.40 -4.86 -4.46
C ASN A 191 20.03 -3.94 -3.41
N GLU A 192 20.95 -3.05 -3.77
CA GLU A 192 21.56 -2.12 -2.79
C GLU A 192 20.74 -0.83 -2.59
N GLY A 193 19.72 -0.62 -3.43
CA GLY A 193 18.85 0.55 -3.43
C GLY A 193 18.47 0.91 -4.86
N ASP A 194 17.20 1.28 -5.04
CA ASP A 194 16.64 1.69 -6.33
C ASP A 194 15.30 2.41 -6.11
N GLY A 195 14.66 2.79 -7.21
CA GLY A 195 13.29 3.29 -7.23
C GLY A 195 12.60 3.04 -8.55
N LEU A 196 11.28 3.26 -8.53
CA LEU A 196 10.43 3.16 -9.71
C LEU A 196 9.51 4.36 -9.77
N VAL A 197 9.22 4.80 -11.00
CA VAL A 197 8.20 5.79 -11.30
C VAL A 197 7.19 5.16 -12.25
N LEU A 198 5.92 5.21 -11.85
CA LEU A 198 4.79 4.95 -12.72
C LEU A 198 4.39 6.26 -13.39
N LEU A 199 4.33 6.27 -14.71
CA LEU A 199 4.06 7.44 -15.54
C LEU A 199 2.77 7.24 -16.34
N TRP A 200 1.96 8.29 -16.41
CA TRP A 200 0.87 8.38 -17.37
C TRP A 200 1.40 8.53 -18.81
N PRO A 201 0.55 8.29 -19.83
CA PRO A 201 0.91 8.45 -21.23
C PRO A 201 1.43 9.86 -21.61
N ASN A 202 1.02 10.90 -20.88
CA ASN A 202 1.54 12.26 -21.08
C ASN A 202 2.94 12.49 -20.46
N GLY A 203 3.51 11.50 -19.78
CA GLY A 203 4.82 11.56 -19.13
C GLY A 203 4.82 12.17 -17.72
N GLN A 204 3.67 12.53 -17.16
CA GLN A 204 3.58 12.94 -15.76
C GLN A 204 3.57 11.72 -14.83
N THR A 205 4.05 11.91 -13.61
CA THR A 205 4.11 10.87 -12.57
C THR A 205 2.72 10.56 -12.02
N ALA A 206 2.34 9.29 -12.10
CA ALA A 206 1.16 8.73 -11.44
C ALA A 206 1.49 8.26 -10.02
N ASP A 207 2.63 7.58 -9.83
CA ASP A 207 3.11 7.12 -8.52
C ASP A 207 4.63 6.91 -8.55
N SER A 208 5.27 6.86 -7.38
CA SER A 208 6.69 6.59 -7.29
C SER A 208 7.07 5.94 -5.97
N ILE A 209 8.10 5.10 -6.01
CA ILE A 209 8.67 4.43 -4.85
C ILE A 209 10.19 4.51 -4.91
N SER A 210 10.82 4.45 -3.74
CA SER A 210 12.25 4.21 -3.63
C SER A 210 12.50 3.31 -2.42
N PHE A 211 13.48 2.43 -2.52
CA PHE A 211 13.91 1.56 -1.42
C PHE A 211 15.43 1.60 -1.28
N LYS A 212 15.92 1.18 -0.12
CA LYS A 212 17.36 1.03 0.16
C LYS A 212 17.75 -0.43 0.01
N LYS A 213 18.75 -0.91 0.74
CA LYS A 213 19.17 -2.30 0.66
C LYS A 213 18.00 -3.29 0.82
N ALA A 214 17.77 -4.10 -0.21
CA ALA A 214 16.73 -5.12 -0.24
C ALA A 214 17.17 -6.38 0.51
N PRO A 215 16.43 -6.83 1.54
CA PRO A 215 16.66 -8.12 2.17
C PRO A 215 16.34 -9.26 1.18
N LYS A 216 17.15 -10.33 1.21
CA LYS A 216 16.91 -11.52 0.38
C LYS A 216 15.56 -12.14 0.72
N ASN A 217 14.80 -12.46 -0.32
CA ASN A 217 13.47 -13.06 -0.31
C ASN A 217 12.45 -12.29 0.55
N GLN A 218 12.50 -10.95 0.51
CA GLN A 218 11.46 -10.10 1.08
C GLN A 218 10.98 -9.11 0.04
N SER A 219 9.67 -8.91 -0.01
CA SER A 219 9.08 -7.85 -0.83
C SER A 219 9.01 -6.56 -0.04
N TYR A 220 9.09 -5.44 -0.75
CA TYR A 220 8.74 -4.14 -0.21
C TYR A 220 7.27 -3.91 -0.55
N ALA A 221 6.40 -3.94 0.45
CA ALA A 221 4.95 -3.97 0.28
C ALA A 221 4.28 -2.76 0.95
N LYS A 222 3.27 -2.19 0.29
CA LYS A 222 2.47 -1.09 0.84
C LYS A 222 1.35 -1.66 1.71
N ILE A 223 1.47 -1.49 3.03
CA ILE A 223 0.51 -1.97 4.04
C ILE A 223 0.02 -0.77 4.83
N ASN A 224 -1.30 -0.55 4.88
CA ASN A 224 -1.89 0.63 5.55
C ASN A 224 -1.25 1.95 5.08
N SER A 225 -1.00 2.07 3.78
CA SER A 225 -0.33 3.22 3.14
C SER A 225 1.12 3.46 3.58
N GLN A 226 1.76 2.49 4.22
CA GLN A 226 3.17 2.54 4.62
C GLN A 226 3.95 1.42 3.95
N TRP A 227 5.14 1.73 3.47
CA TRP A 227 6.01 0.72 2.86
C TRP A 227 6.80 -0.04 3.91
N ASN A 228 6.72 -1.36 3.87
CA ASN A 228 7.38 -2.24 4.81
C ASN A 228 8.02 -3.41 4.08
N TRP A 229 9.21 -3.81 4.53
CA TRP A 229 9.76 -5.10 4.12
C TRP A 229 8.94 -6.23 4.74
N ASN A 230 8.54 -7.17 3.90
CA ASN A 230 7.69 -8.29 4.29
C ASN A 230 8.27 -9.61 3.78
N SER A 231 8.31 -10.60 4.66
CA SER A 231 8.72 -11.97 4.29
C SER A 231 7.56 -12.78 3.69
N ASN A 232 6.33 -12.30 3.83
CA ASN A 232 5.16 -12.89 3.18
C ASN A 232 4.92 -12.18 1.84
N LEU A 233 5.31 -12.83 0.75
CA LEU A 233 5.13 -12.32 -0.61
C LEU A 233 3.67 -12.45 -1.02
N THR A 234 3.05 -11.38 -1.50
CA THR A 234 1.61 -11.35 -1.81
C THR A 234 1.25 -11.07 -3.28
N PRO A 235 1.98 -11.62 -4.28
CA PRO A 235 1.70 -11.33 -5.69
C PRO A 235 0.28 -11.74 -6.09
N GLY A 236 -0.45 -10.80 -6.67
CA GLY A 236 -1.83 -10.92 -7.12
C GLY A 236 -2.87 -10.77 -6.02
N THR A 237 -2.49 -10.41 -4.79
CA THR A 237 -3.36 -10.45 -3.61
C THR A 237 -3.13 -9.28 -2.65
N ILE A 238 -3.98 -9.14 -1.63
CA ILE A 238 -3.83 -8.11 -0.61
C ILE A 238 -2.58 -8.34 0.26
N ASN A 239 -1.82 -7.27 0.48
CA ASN A 239 -0.64 -7.29 1.34
C ASN A 239 -1.03 -7.54 2.82
N ILE A 240 -0.39 -8.53 3.45
CA ILE A 240 -0.66 -8.91 4.85
C ILE A 240 0.64 -9.09 5.65
N THR A 241 0.69 -8.52 6.87
CA THR A 241 1.81 -8.71 7.80
C THR A 241 1.65 -10.03 8.59
N ILE A 242 2.73 -10.79 8.76
CA ILE A 242 2.76 -11.87 9.76
C ILE A 242 2.91 -11.22 11.13
N THR A 243 1.80 -10.94 11.82
CA THR A 243 1.89 -10.80 13.27
C THR A 243 2.32 -12.15 13.80
N GLN A 244 3.54 -12.26 14.32
CA GLN A 244 3.93 -13.44 15.08
C GLN A 244 2.97 -13.55 16.27
N THR A 245 1.93 -14.39 16.16
CA THR A 245 1.59 -15.24 17.29
C THR A 245 2.80 -16.15 17.46
N SER A 246 3.81 -15.66 18.17
CA SER A 246 4.76 -16.51 18.85
C SER A 246 3.93 -17.45 19.69
N LYS A 247 3.69 -18.64 19.16
CA LYS A 247 3.47 -19.82 19.97
C LYS A 247 4.71 -19.86 20.85
N VAL A 248 4.59 -19.31 22.06
CA VAL A 248 5.48 -19.65 23.16
C VAL A 248 5.40 -21.17 23.21
N LEU A 249 6.39 -21.84 22.63
CA LEU A 249 6.63 -23.23 22.90
C LEU A 249 6.99 -23.24 24.39
N PRO A 250 6.16 -23.81 25.29
CA PRO A 250 6.65 -24.10 26.61
C PRO A 250 7.74 -25.14 26.39
N ASN A 251 8.96 -24.80 26.78
CA ASN A 251 9.99 -25.82 26.98
C ASN A 251 9.41 -26.82 27.99
N THR A 252 9.01 -27.99 27.52
CA THR A 252 8.48 -29.03 28.39
C THR A 252 9.20 -30.32 28.06
N GLN A 253 10.19 -30.61 28.92
CA GLN A 253 10.38 -31.98 29.37
C GLN A 253 9.01 -32.58 29.71
N LYS A 254 8.74 -33.74 29.08
CA LYS A 254 7.90 -34.87 29.52
C LYS A 254 6.84 -34.66 30.62
N THR A 255 5.63 -35.16 30.29
CA THR A 255 4.52 -35.65 31.16
C THR A 255 3.78 -34.58 31.99
N ASP A 256 2.45 -34.43 32.01
CA ASP A 256 1.33 -35.38 31.94
C ASP A 256 0.05 -34.77 31.33
N THR A 257 -0.76 -35.64 30.73
CA THR A 257 -2.06 -35.38 30.10
C THR A 257 -3.21 -35.29 31.11
N THR A 258 -3.59 -34.08 31.55
CA THR A 258 -4.88 -33.88 32.27
C THR A 258 -5.56 -32.50 32.06
N TYR A 259 -5.16 -31.66 31.09
CA TYR A 259 -5.76 -30.32 30.90
C TYR A 259 -6.23 -29.98 29.48
N LEU A 260 -6.54 -30.97 28.64
CA LEU A 260 -7.03 -30.75 27.26
C LEU A 260 -8.57 -30.61 27.13
N ALA A 261 -9.33 -30.70 28.22
CA ALA A 261 -10.80 -30.68 28.15
C ALA A 261 -11.46 -29.30 28.38
N ALA A 262 -10.73 -28.29 28.87
CA ALA A 262 -11.32 -26.99 29.23
C ALA A 262 -11.06 -25.85 28.22
N ALA A 263 -10.30 -26.10 27.16
CA ALA A 263 -9.97 -25.08 26.14
C ALA A 263 -10.84 -25.17 24.86
N ALA A 264 -11.74 -26.15 24.77
CA ALA A 264 -12.60 -26.34 23.60
C ALA A 264 -13.96 -25.63 23.71
N GLU A 265 -14.39 -25.22 24.91
CA GLU A 265 -15.70 -24.59 25.13
C GLU A 265 -15.71 -23.06 24.94
N SER A 266 -14.54 -22.41 24.85
CA SER A 266 -14.42 -20.95 24.72
C SER A 266 -14.27 -20.43 23.29
N ILE A 267 -14.32 -21.30 22.26
CA ILE A 267 -14.15 -20.90 20.85
C ILE A 267 -15.50 -20.66 20.13
N ASN A 268 -16.59 -21.26 20.61
CA ASN A 268 -17.91 -21.15 19.95
C ASN A 268 -18.70 -19.87 20.26
N SER A 269 -18.22 -18.97 21.14
CA SER A 269 -18.91 -17.70 21.45
C SER A 269 -18.45 -16.49 20.63
N ILE A 270 -17.47 -16.66 19.72
CA ILE A 270 -16.86 -15.53 18.98
C ILE A 270 -17.38 -15.42 17.54
N PHE A 271 -18.00 -16.47 16.96
CA PHE A 271 -18.50 -16.44 15.58
C PHE A 271 -20.02 -16.56 15.51
N GLY A 272 -20.70 -15.49 15.93
CA GLY A 272 -22.12 -15.27 15.69
C GLY A 272 -22.37 -14.45 14.41
N ASN A 273 -22.66 -15.19 13.32
CA ASN A 273 -23.57 -14.85 12.21
C ASN A 273 -23.41 -13.53 11.41
N SER A 274 -22.97 -13.63 10.15
CA SER A 274 -23.59 -12.88 9.02
C SER A 274 -23.17 -13.46 7.65
N GLY A 275 -24.12 -14.11 6.97
CA GLY A 275 -24.46 -13.86 5.56
C GLY A 275 -23.49 -14.19 4.41
N ASN A 276 -23.63 -15.41 3.88
CA ASN A 276 -23.61 -15.83 2.45
C ASN A 276 -22.37 -15.58 1.55
N ALA A 277 -21.58 -16.65 1.33
CA ALA A 277 -20.81 -16.94 0.11
C ALA A 277 -20.66 -18.48 -0.06
N PRO A 278 -20.40 -19.01 -1.28
CA PRO A 278 -20.91 -20.31 -1.73
C PRO A 278 -20.20 -21.54 -1.15
N GLN A 279 -20.98 -22.57 -0.87
CA GLN A 279 -20.56 -23.88 -0.37
C GLN A 279 -19.63 -24.59 -1.37
N GLN A 280 -18.34 -24.68 -1.03
CA GLN A 280 -17.44 -25.66 -1.64
C GLN A 280 -17.71 -27.01 -0.96
N GLN A 281 -18.47 -27.86 -1.64
CA GLN A 281 -18.83 -29.20 -1.19
C GLN A 281 -17.58 -30.06 -1.01
N SER A 282 -17.10 -30.20 0.23
CA SER A 282 -16.07 -31.15 0.61
C SER A 282 -16.70 -32.54 0.66
N ASN A 283 -16.33 -33.41 -0.29
CA ASN A 283 -16.83 -34.77 -0.34
C ASN A 283 -16.15 -35.59 0.78
N PRO A 284 -16.89 -36.15 1.77
CA PRO A 284 -16.30 -36.76 2.97
C PRO A 284 -15.48 -38.02 2.66
N TRP A 285 -15.61 -38.56 1.45
CA TRP A 285 -14.88 -39.73 0.98
C TRP A 285 -13.40 -39.46 0.68
N PHE A 286 -12.99 -38.20 0.51
CA PHE A 286 -11.58 -37.87 0.24
C PHE A 286 -10.65 -38.32 1.38
N LEU A 287 -11.08 -38.18 2.64
CA LEU A 287 -10.31 -38.65 3.79
C LEU A 287 -10.23 -40.18 3.86
N PHE A 288 -11.28 -40.88 3.38
CA PHE A 288 -11.28 -42.33 3.30
C PHE A 288 -10.27 -42.85 2.28
N PHE A 289 -10.17 -42.21 1.10
CA PHE A 289 -9.18 -42.59 0.09
C PHE A 289 -7.73 -42.26 0.49
N ILE A 290 -7.50 -41.17 1.23
CA ILE A 290 -6.17 -40.88 1.80
C ILE A 290 -5.75 -41.95 2.81
N ALA A 291 -6.66 -42.36 3.70
CA ALA A 291 -6.37 -43.38 4.70
C ALA A 291 -6.04 -44.76 4.08
N ILE A 292 -6.74 -45.15 3.00
CA ILE A 292 -6.42 -46.35 2.23
C ILE A 292 -5.07 -46.24 1.53
N GLY A 293 -4.74 -45.07 0.96
CA GLY A 293 -3.43 -44.84 0.33
C GLY A 293 -2.27 -45.04 1.31
N ILE A 294 -2.36 -44.48 2.51
CA ILE A 294 -1.32 -44.58 3.55
C ILE A 294 -1.13 -46.03 4.03
N THR A 295 -2.21 -46.78 4.18
CA THR A 295 -2.16 -48.17 4.64
C THR A 295 -1.55 -49.11 3.60
N ILE A 296 -1.86 -48.93 2.31
CA ILE A 296 -1.25 -49.72 1.22
C ILE A 296 0.26 -49.45 1.13
N ILE A 297 0.67 -48.18 1.21
CA ILE A 297 2.10 -47.81 1.14
C ILE A 297 2.88 -48.43 2.30
N SER A 298 2.31 -48.42 3.50
CA SER A 298 2.92 -49.00 4.70
C SER A 298 3.07 -50.53 4.59
N ALA A 299 2.07 -51.23 4.04
CA ALA A 299 2.14 -52.68 3.81
C ALA A 299 3.21 -53.06 2.77
N VAL A 300 3.35 -52.27 1.69
CA VAL A 300 4.38 -52.50 0.67
C VAL A 300 5.78 -52.29 1.22
N ILE A 301 6.00 -51.26 2.05
CA ILE A 301 7.30 -51.00 2.69
C ILE A 301 7.68 -52.17 3.61
N ILE A 302 6.75 -52.67 4.43
CA ILE A 302 6.99 -53.82 5.32
C ILE A 302 7.34 -55.07 4.51
N LEU A 303 6.66 -55.31 3.38
CA LEU A 303 6.93 -56.45 2.50
C LEU A 303 8.32 -56.35 1.85
N LEU A 304 8.72 -55.16 1.39
CA LEU A 304 10.03 -54.92 0.80
C LEU A 304 11.16 -55.08 1.82
N VAL A 305 10.96 -54.65 3.07
CA VAL A 305 11.92 -54.86 4.17
C VAL A 305 12.06 -56.36 4.48
N LYS A 306 10.94 -57.09 4.59
CA LYS A 306 10.97 -58.56 4.78
C LYS A 306 11.66 -59.28 3.62
N PHE A 307 11.43 -58.84 2.38
CA PHE A 307 12.05 -59.43 1.20
C PHE A 307 13.57 -59.19 1.15
N LYS A 308 14.03 -57.99 1.56
CA LYS A 308 15.47 -57.71 1.72
C LYS A 308 16.12 -58.55 2.81
N LEU A 309 15.47 -58.73 3.98
CA LEU A 309 16.02 -59.54 5.08
C LEU A 309 16.16 -61.01 4.71
N LYS A 310 15.22 -61.58 3.95
CA LYS A 310 15.27 -62.99 3.51
C LYS A 310 16.38 -63.27 2.48
N LYS A 311 16.99 -62.23 1.91
CA LYS A 311 18.12 -62.35 0.96
C LYS A 311 19.49 -62.23 1.65
N LEU A 312 19.51 -61.99 2.97
CA LEU A 312 20.70 -61.80 3.81
C LEU A 312 20.95 -62.96 4.79
N ILE A 313 20.09 -63.99 4.77
CA ILE A 313 20.20 -65.25 5.50
C ILE A 313 20.16 -66.37 4.46
#